data_AF-A0A938SJS8-F1
#
_entry.id   AF-A0A938SJS8-F1
#
_cell.length_a   1.000
_cell.length_b   1.000
_cell.length_c   1.000
_cell.angle_alpha   90.00
_cell.angle_beta   90.00
_cell.angle_gamma   90.00
#
_symmetry.space_group_name_H-M   'P 1'
#
loop_
_entity.id
_entity.type
_entity.pdbx_description
1 polymer ?
#
loop_
_entity_poly.entity_id
_entity_poly.type
_entity_poly.pdbx_seq_one_letter_code
_entity_poly.pdbx_strand_id
1 'polypeptide(L)'
;SYAEKARECLLAGRRDELGPLMDMNFNRRASIYRISERNLDLVHRGRKVGANAKFSGSGGAVIGTYKDQDMYEALQRTYESVGCGIIKPIVV
;
A
#
# COMPACT_ATOMS: atom_id res chain seq x y z
N SER A 1 -14.64 -4.45 -11.67
CA SER A 1 -13.71 -3.40 -11.19
C SER A 1 -12.57 -4.02 -10.37
N TYR A 2 -11.48 -3.28 -10.06
CA TYR A 2 -10.44 -3.80 -9.14
C TYR A 2 -10.99 -4.09 -7.74
N ALA A 3 -11.99 -3.32 -7.29
CA ALA A 3 -12.65 -3.50 -6.01
C ALA A 3 -13.44 -4.83 -5.96
N GLU A 4 -14.19 -5.16 -7.02
CA GLU A 4 -14.88 -6.47 -7.13
C GLU A 4 -13.90 -7.64 -7.05
N LYS A 5 -12.79 -7.57 -7.82
CA LYS A 5 -11.76 -8.62 -7.80
C LYS A 5 -11.12 -8.76 -6.41
N ALA A 6 -10.83 -7.65 -5.73
CA ALA A 6 -10.27 -7.68 -4.39
C ALA A 6 -11.26 -8.31 -3.39
N ARG A 7 -12.56 -8.01 -3.52
CA ARG A 7 -13.62 -8.64 -2.71
C ARG A 7 -13.66 -10.16 -2.95
N GLU A 8 -13.63 -10.61 -4.20
CA GLU A 8 -13.60 -12.03 -4.53
C GLU A 8 -12.38 -12.74 -3.94
N CYS A 9 -11.20 -12.12 -4.04
CA CYS A 9 -9.97 -12.68 -3.47
C CYS A 9 -10.05 -12.79 -1.95
N LEU A 10 -10.59 -11.78 -1.26
CA LEU A 10 -10.83 -11.82 0.19
C LEU A 10 -11.77 -12.97 0.58
N LEU A 11 -12.90 -13.11 -0.12
CA LEU A 11 -13.88 -14.15 0.16
C LEU A 11 -13.36 -15.56 -0.13
N ALA A 12 -12.48 -15.70 -1.13
CA ALA A 12 -11.84 -16.96 -1.50
C ALA A 12 -10.56 -17.26 -0.71
N GLY A 13 -10.15 -16.40 0.24
CA GLY A 13 -8.94 -16.59 1.03
C GLY A 13 -7.62 -16.39 0.27
N ARG A 14 -7.66 -15.84 -0.96
CA ARG A 14 -6.50 -15.62 -1.83
C ARG A 14 -5.82 -14.30 -1.50
N ARG A 15 -5.17 -14.26 -0.34
CA ARG A 15 -4.59 -13.04 0.25
C ARG A 15 -3.46 -12.44 -0.59
N ASP A 16 -2.64 -13.29 -1.21
CA ASP A 16 -1.48 -12.87 -2.00
C ASP A 16 -1.86 -12.06 -3.25
N GLU A 17 -3.10 -12.22 -3.75
CA GLU A 17 -3.61 -11.48 -4.90
C GLU A 17 -4.03 -10.04 -4.56
N LEU A 18 -4.22 -9.72 -3.28
CA LEU A 18 -4.72 -8.41 -2.85
C LEU A 18 -3.72 -7.28 -3.09
N GLY A 19 -2.44 -7.55 -2.83
CA GLY A 19 -1.35 -6.59 -3.01
C GLY A 19 -1.29 -6.05 -4.45
N PRO A 20 -1.16 -6.91 -5.47
CA PRO A 20 -1.19 -6.50 -6.87
C PRO A 20 -2.47 -5.75 -7.27
N LEU A 21 -3.64 -6.19 -6.79
CA LEU A 21 -4.93 -5.52 -7.06
C LEU A 21 -4.97 -4.10 -6.48
N MET A 22 -4.44 -3.93 -5.27
CA MET A 22 -4.30 -2.63 -4.61
C MET A 22 -3.40 -1.69 -5.40
N ASP A 23 -2.28 -2.22 -5.91
CA ASP A 23 -1.34 -1.42 -6.69
C ASP A 23 -1.93 -0.98 -8.03
N MET A 24 -2.59 -1.89 -8.74
CA MET A 24 -3.27 -1.59 -10.01
C MET A 24 -4.40 -0.56 -9.82
N ASN A 25 -5.15 -0.65 -8.71
CA ASN A 25 -6.17 0.34 -8.39
C ASN A 25 -5.59 1.74 -8.18
N PHE A 26 -4.46 1.83 -7.46
CA PHE A 26 -3.75 3.09 -7.29
C PHE A 26 -3.21 3.64 -8.61
N ASN A 27 -2.60 2.80 -9.45
CA ASN A 27 -2.08 3.21 -10.76
C ASN A 27 -3.20 3.76 -11.66
N ARG A 28 -4.39 3.14 -11.63
CA ARG A 28 -5.56 3.64 -12.35
C ARG A 28 -6.05 4.99 -11.79
N ARG A 29 -5.98 5.21 -10.48
CA ARG A 29 -6.30 6.52 -9.90
C ARG A 29 -5.30 7.57 -10.35
N ALA A 30 -4.00 7.25 -10.32
CA ALA A 30 -2.94 8.14 -10.76
C ALA A 30 -3.05 8.54 -12.24
N SER A 31 -3.62 7.68 -13.09
CA SER A 31 -3.79 7.98 -14.52
C SER A 31 -4.93 8.95 -14.83
N ILE A 32 -5.84 9.22 -13.89
CA ILE A 32 -7.03 10.07 -14.11
C ILE A 32 -7.12 11.25 -13.13
N TYR A 33 -6.23 11.31 -12.14
CA TYR A 33 -6.26 12.29 -11.06
C TYR A 33 -4.84 12.69 -10.69
N ARG A 34 -4.60 14.00 -10.57
CA ARG A 34 -3.29 14.53 -10.15
C ARG A 34 -3.11 14.33 -8.64
N ILE A 35 -2.20 13.42 -8.30
CA ILE A 35 -1.78 13.16 -6.91
C ILE A 35 -0.61 14.09 -6.58
N SER A 36 -0.58 14.62 -5.36
CA SER A 36 0.55 15.42 -4.89
C SER A 36 1.84 14.60 -4.85
N GLU A 37 2.97 15.25 -5.13
CA GLU A 37 4.29 14.60 -5.11
C GLU A 37 4.58 13.93 -3.77
N ARG A 38 4.20 14.56 -2.65
CA ARG A 38 4.34 13.98 -1.31
C ARG A 38 3.59 12.66 -1.14
N ASN A 39 2.37 12.55 -1.67
CA ASN A 39 1.60 11.31 -1.57
C ASN A 39 2.14 10.23 -2.51
N LEU A 40 2.64 10.61 -3.70
CA LEU A 40 3.32 9.69 -4.61
C LEU A 40 4.59 9.14 -3.97
N ASP A 41 5.42 10.00 -3.36
CA ASP A 41 6.67 9.63 -2.70
C ASP A 41 6.42 8.59 -1.58
N LEU A 42 5.41 8.79 -0.74
CA LEU A 42 5.04 7.83 0.31
C LEU A 42 4.68 6.44 -0.26
N VAL A 43 3.98 6.38 -1.39
CA VAL A 43 3.64 5.11 -2.05
C VAL A 43 4.87 4.46 -2.65
N HIS A 44 5.70 5.24 -3.36
CA HIS A 44 6.91 4.73 -4.01
C HIS A 44 7.94 4.22 -3.01
N ARG A 45 8.06 4.84 -1.84
CA ARG A 45 8.92 4.36 -0.75
C ARG A 45 8.58 2.94 -0.32
N GLY A 46 7.31 2.66 -0.03
CA GLY A 46 6.86 1.32 0.33
C GLY A 46 7.11 0.31 -0.79
N ARG A 47 6.78 0.69 -2.02
CA ARG A 47 7.00 -0.17 -3.20
C ARG A 47 8.47 -0.45 -3.50
N LYS A 48 9.38 0.48 -3.20
CA LYS A 48 10.83 0.31 -3.38
C LYS A 48 11.39 -0.79 -2.46
N VAL A 49 10.73 -1.05 -1.33
CA VAL A 49 11.07 -2.14 -0.40
C VAL A 49 10.47 -3.50 -0.86
N GLY A 50 9.62 -3.50 -1.88
CA GLY A 50 8.95 -4.70 -2.39
C GLY A 50 7.54 -4.91 -1.83
N ALA A 51 7.04 -3.99 -0.99
CA ALA A 51 5.67 -4.03 -0.49
C ALA A 51 4.67 -3.53 -1.54
N ASN A 52 3.41 -3.93 -1.42
CA ASN A 52 2.33 -3.26 -2.13
C ASN A 52 1.84 -2.09 -1.29
N ALA A 53 1.56 -0.95 -1.93
CA ALA A 53 1.18 0.26 -1.20
C ALA A 53 0.30 1.18 -2.06
N LYS A 54 -0.62 1.89 -1.39
CA LYS A 54 -1.38 3.01 -1.95
C LYS A 54 -1.66 4.06 -0.88
N PHE A 55 -1.89 5.32 -1.26
CA PHE A 55 -2.38 6.30 -0.27
C PHE A 55 -3.81 5.97 0.17
N SER A 56 -4.12 6.26 1.43
CA SER A 56 -5.41 6.03 2.06
C SER A 56 -6.28 7.30 2.01
N GLY A 57 -7.46 7.22 1.38
CA GLY A 57 -8.46 8.30 1.42
C GLY A 57 -8.03 9.58 0.69
N SER A 58 -8.00 10.70 1.43
CA SER A 58 -7.63 12.04 0.95
C SER A 58 -6.12 12.29 0.90
N GLY A 59 -5.29 11.37 1.43
CA GLY A 59 -3.83 11.48 1.47
C GLY A 59 -3.26 11.55 2.88
N GLY A 60 -1.96 11.82 3.00
CA GLY A 60 -1.27 11.96 4.29
C GLY A 60 -0.88 10.64 4.97
N ALA A 61 -1.38 9.51 4.47
CA ALA A 61 -1.00 8.18 4.92
C ALA A 61 -1.07 7.17 3.76
N VAL A 62 -0.38 6.05 3.94
CA VAL A 62 -0.38 4.91 3.02
C VAL A 62 -0.81 3.65 3.75
N ILE A 63 -1.45 2.74 3.00
CA ILE A 63 -1.80 1.41 3.46
C ILE A 63 -1.20 0.41 2.48
N GLY A 64 -0.76 -0.72 3.01
CA GLY A 64 0.01 -1.70 2.25
C GLY A 64 -0.05 -3.10 2.82
N THR A 65 0.44 -4.04 2.03
CA THR A 65 0.70 -5.43 2.44
C THR A 65 2.19 -5.69 2.29
N TYR A 66 2.73 -6.49 3.20
CA TYR A 66 4.14 -6.88 3.22
C TYR A 66 4.24 -8.40 3.37
N LYS A 67 5.36 -8.97 2.93
CA LYS A 67 5.57 -10.42 2.84
C LYS A 67 5.97 -11.04 4.18
N ASP A 68 6.95 -10.43 4.85
CA ASP A 68 7.62 -11.01 6.01
C ASP A 68 8.19 -9.93 6.94
N GLN A 69 8.75 -10.37 8.06
CA GLN A 69 9.28 -9.48 9.10
C GLN A 69 10.45 -8.62 8.59
N ASP A 70 11.33 -9.17 7.75
CA ASP A 70 12.45 -8.44 7.15
C ASP A 70 11.96 -7.26 6.30
N MET A 71 10.92 -7.50 5.49
CA MET A 71 10.27 -6.44 4.72
C MET A 71 9.62 -5.39 5.63
N TYR A 72 8.97 -5.82 6.73
CA TYR A 72 8.38 -4.88 7.69
C TYR A 72 9.43 -3.95 8.32
N GLU A 73 10.58 -4.48 8.73
CA GLU A 73 11.65 -3.67 9.29
C GLU A 73 12.28 -2.73 8.26
N ALA A 74 12.39 -3.17 7.00
CA ALA A 74 12.82 -2.31 5.91
C ALA A 74 11.82 -1.18 5.61
N LEU A 75 10.51 -1.45 5.71
CA LEU A 75 9.46 -0.42 5.62
C LEU A 75 9.58 0.59 6.76
N GLN A 76 9.76 0.10 7.99
CA GLN A 76 9.92 0.96 9.17
C GLN A 76 11.09 1.94 8.97
N ARG A 77 12.29 1.44 8.64
CA ARG A 77 13.47 2.29 8.36
C ARG A 77 13.20 3.29 7.23
N THR A 78 12.52 2.87 6.17
CA THR A 78 12.24 3.71 4.99
C THR A 78 11.26 4.85 5.29
N TYR A 79 10.25 4.61 6.13
CA TYR A 79 9.28 5.65 6.51
C TYR A 79 9.81 6.55 7.62
N GLU A 80 10.54 6.00 8.59
CA GLU A 80 11.21 6.78 9.65
C GLU A 80 12.20 7.79 9.06
N SER A 81 12.91 7.43 7.99
CA SER A 81 13.85 8.35 7.31
C SER A 81 13.20 9.60 6.71
N VAL A 82 11.87 9.65 6.64
CA VAL A 82 11.07 10.82 6.21
C VAL A 82 10.09 11.30 7.28
N GLY A 83 10.35 10.96 8.54
CA GLY A 83 9.54 11.40 9.68
C GLY A 83 8.13 10.80 9.70
N CYS A 84 7.93 9.63 9.09
CA CYS A 84 6.66 8.92 9.08
C CYS A 84 6.72 7.67 9.96
N GLY A 85 5.75 7.50 10.87
CA GLY A 85 5.61 6.26 11.64
C GLY A 85 4.88 5.17 10.86
N ILE A 86 5.15 3.91 11.19
CA ILE A 86 4.42 2.75 10.68
C ILE A 86 3.65 2.06 11.81
N ILE A 87 2.45 1.56 11.50
CA ILE A 87 1.64 0.75 12.42
C ILE A 87 1.38 -0.62 11.80
N LYS A 88 1.45 -1.67 12.63
CA LYS A 88 0.99 -3.04 12.29
C LYS A 88 -0.35 -3.27 13.00
N PRO A 89 -1.49 -2.99 12.33
CA PRO A 89 -2.79 -3.08 12.98
C PRO A 89 -3.14 -4.54 13.30
N ILE A 90 -3.72 -4.75 14.48
CA ILE A 90 -4.36 -6.00 14.88
C ILE A 90 -5.87 -5.77 14.74
N VAL A 91 -6.51 -6.55 13.88
CA VAL A 91 -7.97 -6.52 13.73
C VAL A 91 -8.55 -7.50 14.74
N VAL A 92 -9.44 -6.99 15.60
CA VAL A 92 -10.16 -7.75 16.64
C VAL A 92 -11.58 -8.06 16.21
#